data_AF-A0A521X9G5-F1
#
_entry.id   AF-A0A521X9G5-F1
#
_cell.length_a   1.000
_cell.length_b   1.000
_cell.length_c   1.000
_cell.angle_alpha   90.00
_cell.angle_beta   90.00
_cell.angle_gamma   90.00
#
_symmetry.space_group_name_H-M   'P 1'
#
loop_
_entity.id
_entity.type
_entity.pdbx_description
1 polymer ?
#
loop_
_entity_poly.entity_id
_entity_poly.type
_entity_poly.pdbx_seq_one_letter_code
_entity_poly.pdbx_strand_id
1 'polypeptide(L)' 'MDVAGLACKTKRKFKATTNSKHNLPIAPNHLNRQFTAAQPNQTYVGDITYIHRRKAGCIWLW' A
#
# COMPACT_ATOMS: atom_id res chain seq x y z
N MET A 1 17.87 -30.98 -24.29
CA MET A 1 17.83 -31.31 -22.86
C MET A 1 19.08 -30.72 -22.24
N ASP A 2 18.86 -29.88 -21.24
CA ASP A 2 19.77 -29.42 -20.17
C ASP A 2 21.21 -29.04 -20.52
N VAL A 3 21.42 -27.77 -20.88
CA VAL A 3 22.71 -27.08 -20.69
C VAL A 3 22.43 -25.88 -19.77
N ALA A 4 22.78 -26.04 -18.50
CA ALA A 4 22.72 -25.06 -17.40
C ALA A 4 21.36 -24.81 -16.68
N GLY A 5 20.26 -25.48 -17.01
CA GLY A 5 19.00 -25.38 -16.22
C GLY A 5 18.42 -23.96 -16.13
N LEU A 6 18.72 -23.11 -17.12
CA LEU A 6 18.35 -21.71 -17.12
C LEU A 6 16.88 -21.54 -17.55
N ALA A 7 16.09 -20.88 -16.71
CA ALA A 7 14.71 -20.51 -17.00
C ALA A 7 14.53 -18.98 -16.99
N CYS A 8 13.73 -18.46 -17.91
CA CYS A 8 13.37 -17.03 -17.94
C CYS A 8 12.60 -16.63 -16.68
N LYS A 9 13.08 -15.59 -15.98
CA LYS A 9 12.39 -15.02 -14.82
C LYS A 9 11.33 -14.02 -15.30
N THR A 10 10.08 -14.47 -15.41
CA THR A 10 8.96 -13.61 -15.78
C THR A 10 8.57 -12.67 -14.64
N LYS A 11 8.26 -11.40 -14.94
CA LYS A 11 7.74 -10.44 -13.95
C LYS A 11 6.42 -10.95 -13.35
N ARG A 12 6.29 -10.93 -12.02
CA ARG A 12 5.03 -11.29 -11.34
C ARG A 12 3.93 -10.34 -11.83
N LYS A 13 2.79 -10.90 -12.23
CA LYS A 13 1.60 -10.09 -12.59
C LYS A 13 1.24 -9.20 -11.40
N PHE A 14 1.02 -7.91 -11.67
CA PHE A 14 0.48 -7.00 -10.67
C PHE A 14 -0.94 -7.46 -10.33
N LYS A 15 -1.22 -7.68 -9.05
CA LYS A 15 -2.55 -8.01 -8.55
C LYS A 15 -2.95 -6.89 -7.61
N ALA A 16 -3.99 -6.15 -7.97
CA ALA A 16 -4.59 -5.18 -7.07
C ALA A 16 -5.12 -5.94 -5.84
N THR A 17 -4.59 -5.62 -4.66
CA THR A 17 -5.01 -6.20 -3.38
C THR A 17 -6.21 -5.48 -2.78
N THR A 18 -6.52 -4.28 -3.29
CA THR A 18 -7.63 -3.45 -2.81
C THR A 18 -8.78 -3.51 -3.80
N ASN A 19 -9.95 -3.98 -3.34
CA ASN A 19 -11.17 -3.90 -4.13
C ASN A 19 -11.80 -2.51 -3.95
N SER A 20 -11.33 -1.53 -4.71
CA SER A 20 -11.87 -0.16 -4.69
C SER A 20 -13.26 -0.04 -5.32
N LYS A 21 -13.72 -1.06 -6.07
CA LYS A 21 -15.03 -1.09 -6.74
C LYS A 21 -15.95 -2.06 -6.01
N HIS A 22 -16.35 -1.70 -4.80
CA HIS A 22 -17.33 -2.45 -4.02
C HIS A 22 -18.62 -1.63 -3.84
N ASN A 23 -19.75 -2.33 -3.71
CA ASN A 23 -21.04 -1.70 -3.40
C ASN A 23 -21.29 -1.54 -1.89
N LEU A 24 -20.28 -1.86 -1.05
CA LEU A 24 -20.35 -1.63 0.39
C LEU A 24 -20.32 -0.13 0.71
N PRO A 25 -20.94 0.31 1.82
CA PRO A 25 -20.91 1.70 2.24
C PRO A 25 -19.46 2.16 2.44
N ILE A 26 -19.09 3.24 1.77
CA ILE A 26 -17.79 3.89 1.89
C ILE A 26 -17.90 4.92 3.02
N ALA A 27 -16.96 4.89 3.98
CA ALA A 27 -16.91 5.89 5.04
C ALA A 27 -16.73 7.30 4.43
N PRO A 28 -17.47 8.32 4.91
CA PRO A 28 -17.36 9.66 4.38
C PRO A 28 -15.95 10.23 4.62
N ASN A 29 -15.38 10.87 3.58
CA ASN A 29 -14.13 11.60 3.72
C ASN A 29 -14.39 12.95 4.40
N HIS A 30 -14.24 12.99 5.73
CA HIS A 30 -14.47 14.19 6.53
C HIS A 30 -13.50 15.33 6.22
N LEU A 31 -12.26 15.02 5.85
CA LEU A 31 -11.23 16.03 5.62
C LEU A 31 -11.31 16.60 4.20
N ASN A 32 -11.68 15.78 3.21
CA ASN A 32 -11.75 16.15 1.79
C ASN A 32 -10.53 16.95 1.29
N ARG A 33 -9.32 16.55 1.72
CA ARG A 33 -8.04 17.23 1.44
C ARG A 33 -7.95 18.68 1.95
N GLN A 34 -8.81 19.09 2.87
CA GLN A 34 -8.68 20.34 3.60
C GLN A 34 -7.70 20.16 4.76
N PHE A 35 -6.45 20.56 4.55
CA PHE A 35 -5.40 20.45 5.58
C PHE A 35 -5.28 21.72 6.43
N THR A 36 -6.05 22.76 6.13
CA THR A 36 -6.10 23.98 6.94
C THR A 36 -7.08 23.78 8.10
N ALA A 37 -6.56 23.80 9.33
CA ALA A 37 -7.35 23.78 10.56
C ALA A 37 -7.31 25.15 11.24
N ALA A 38 -8.44 25.56 11.85
CA ALA A 38 -8.53 26.83 12.56
C ALA A 38 -7.73 26.86 13.87
N GLN A 39 -7.53 25.68 14.49
CA GLN A 39 -6.79 25.50 15.74
C GLN A 39 -5.92 24.22 15.65
N PRO A 40 -4.88 24.10 16.50
CA PRO A 40 -4.12 22.85 16.63
C PRO A 40 -5.00 21.65 17.01
N ASN A 41 -4.53 20.44 16.72
CA ASN A 41 -5.16 19.17 17.16
C ASN A 41 -6.60 18.91 16.65
N GLN A 42 -7.01 19.54 15.55
CA GLN A 42 -8.34 19.33 14.97
C GLN A 42 -8.40 18.16 14.00
N THR A 43 -7.29 17.86 13.33
CA THR A 43 -7.21 16.81 12.31
C THR A 43 -5.84 16.14 12.37
N TYR A 44 -5.80 14.82 12.16
CA TYR A 44 -4.59 14.02 12.11
C TYR A 44 -4.60 13.16 10.85
N VAL A 45 -3.47 13.09 10.16
CA VAL A 45 -3.29 12.25 8.98
C VAL A 45 -1.98 11.49 9.14
N GLY A 46 -2.01 10.19 8.87
CA GLY A 46 -0.83 9.32 8.89
C GLY A 46 -0.85 8.38 7.69
N ASP A 47 0.33 7.96 7.26
CA ASP A 47 0.53 6.93 6.25
C ASP A 47 1.42 5.81 6.82
N ILE A 48 1.21 4.58 6.37
CA ILE A 48 2.06 3.44 6.73
C ILE A 48 2.94 3.11 5.53
N THR A 49 4.22 3.42 5.65
CA THR A 49 5.20 3.09 4.62
C THR A 49 5.75 1.68 4.82
N TYR A 50 5.74 0.90 3.75
CA TYR A 50 6.31 -0.45 3.73
C TYR A 50 7.81 -0.41 3.41
N ILE A 51 8.63 -0.92 4.32
CA ILE A 51 10.08 -1.02 4.11
C ILE A 51 10.45 -2.47 3.78
N HIS A 52 10.91 -2.69 2.55
CA HIS A 52 11.34 -4.01 2.09
C HIS A 52 12.80 -4.28 2.50
N ARG A 53 13.04 -5.34 3.28
CA ARG A 53 14.40 -5.76 3.66
C ARG A 53 14.80 -7.06 2.97
N ARG A 54 15.97 -7.07 2.31
CA ARG A 54 16.46 -8.19 1.47
C ARG A 54 16.56 -9.55 2.16
N LYS A 55 16.84 -9.60 3.48
CA LYS A 55 17.15 -10.85 4.21
C LYS A 55 15.98 -11.47 5.00
N ALA A 56 15.03 -10.65 5.46
CA ALA A 56 14.06 -11.07 6.49
C ALA A 56 12.60 -10.83 6.06
N GLY A 57 12.37 -10.56 4.78
CA GLY A 57 11.05 -10.15 4.32
C GLY A 57 10.78 -8.70 4.69
N CYS A 58 9.53 -8.40 5.05
CA CYS A 58 9.07 -7.03 5.13
C CYS A 58 8.48 -6.72 6.48
N ILE A 59 8.77 -5.51 6.94
CA ILE A 59 8.38 -5.05 8.26
C ILE A 59 7.40 -3.92 8.05
N TRP A 60 6.27 -4.04 8.75
CA TRP A 60 5.31 -2.96 8.92
C TRP A 60 5.81 -2.14 10.10
N LEU A 61 6.12 -0.86 9.88
CA LEU A 61 6.23 0.07 11.01
C LEU A 61 4.81 0.46 11.40
N TRP A 62 4.45 0.19 12.65
CA TRP A 62 3.26 0.72 13.31
C TRP A 62 3.71 1.77 14.32
#